data_AF-A0A7Y2H591-F1
#
_entry.id   AF-A0A7Y2H591-F1
#
_cell.length_a   1.000
_cell.length_b   1.000
_cell.length_c   1.000
_cell.angle_alpha   90.00
_cell.angle_beta   90.00
_cell.angle_gamma   90.00
#
_symmetry.space_group_name_H-M   'P 1'
#
loop_
_entity.id
_entity.type
_entity.pdbx_description
1 polymer ?
#
loop_
_entity_poly.entity_id
_entity_poly.type
_entity_poly.pdbx_seq_one_letter_code
_entity_poly.pdbx_strand_id
1 'polypeptide(L)'
;EAHSAEADTLATCEVLMSQLDRYPELENNVKKLSEFTKRNELVDFAGFIARDESGEEIFAFGKHKGKKVHDVLEEEPGYFGWILNADFPLYTKKVLTQIKLSKLNNKLG
;
A
#
# COMPACT_ATOMS: atom_id res chain seq x y z
N GLU A 1 -11.18 30.48 -14.03
CA GLU A 1 -11.00 30.20 -12.59
C GLU A 1 -11.62 28.87 -12.12
N ALA A 2 -11.40 27.76 -12.87
CA ALA A 2 -11.87 26.41 -12.48
C ALA A 2 -10.84 25.31 -12.84
N HIS A 3 -9.59 25.70 -13.06
CA HIS A 3 -8.48 24.80 -13.42
C HIS A 3 -7.18 25.24 -12.75
N SER A 4 -7.23 25.59 -11.46
CA SER A 4 -6.03 25.72 -10.63
C SER A 4 -6.01 24.58 -9.62
N ALA A 5 -4.82 24.03 -9.36
CA ALA A 5 -4.64 22.97 -8.35
C ALA A 5 -5.15 23.42 -6.95
N GLU A 6 -5.19 24.73 -6.69
CA GLU A 6 -5.74 25.31 -5.47
C GLU A 6 -7.27 25.17 -5.41
N ALA A 7 -7.99 25.47 -6.49
CA ALA A 7 -9.44 25.31 -6.54
C ALA A 7 -9.85 23.85 -6.32
N ASP A 8 -9.13 22.91 -6.93
CA ASP A 8 -9.35 21.47 -6.74
C ASP A 8 -9.06 21.03 -5.30
N THR A 9 -8.02 21.61 -4.67
CA THR A 9 -7.69 21.35 -3.26
C THR A 9 -8.79 21.86 -2.33
N LEU A 10 -9.29 23.07 -2.55
CA LEU A 10 -10.36 23.67 -1.75
C LEU A 10 -11.67 22.87 -1.87
N ALA A 11 -12.06 22.50 -3.09
CA ALA A 11 -13.25 21.68 -3.33
C ALA A 11 -13.11 20.30 -2.65
N THR A 12 -11.93 19.68 -2.71
CA THR A 12 -11.67 18.40 -2.03
C THR A 12 -11.80 18.54 -0.51
N CYS A 13 -11.26 19.61 0.07
CA CYS A 13 -11.39 19.91 1.50
C CYS A 13 -12.85 20.12 1.91
N GLU A 14 -13.62 20.89 1.14
CA GLU A 14 -15.03 21.17 1.42
C GLU A 14 -15.87 19.89 1.42
N VAL A 15 -15.67 19.02 0.43
CA VAL A 15 -16.35 17.73 0.35
C VAL A 15 -16.00 16.86 1.56
N LEU A 16 -14.71 16.75 1.91
CA LEU A 16 -14.27 15.96 3.06
C LEU A 16 -14.90 16.46 4.37
N MET A 17 -14.88 17.76 4.63
CA MET A 17 -15.49 18.34 5.83
C MET A 17 -16.99 18.10 5.86
N SER A 18 -17.68 18.25 4.72
CA SER A 18 -19.11 17.96 4.61
C SER A 18 -19.46 16.49 4.90
N GLN A 19 -18.56 15.54 4.61
CA GLN A 19 -18.75 14.14 5.01
C GLN A 19 -18.65 13.97 6.52
N LEU A 20 -17.70 14.65 7.18
CA LEU A 20 -17.53 14.58 8.63
C LEU A 20 -18.72 15.20 9.38
N ASP A 21 -19.32 16.26 8.85
CA ASP A 21 -20.53 16.86 9.42
C ASP A 21 -21.76 15.97 9.25
N ARG A 22 -21.83 15.21 8.15
CA ARG A 22 -22.97 14.35 7.82
C ARG A 22 -22.99 13.04 8.60
N TYR A 23 -21.83 12.48 8.92
CA TYR A 23 -21.68 11.16 9.54
C TYR A 23 -21.02 11.30 10.92
N PRO A 24 -21.80 11.40 12.01
CA PRO A 24 -21.28 11.61 13.37
C PRO A 24 -20.35 10.50 13.87
N GLU A 25 -20.41 9.31 13.27
CA GLU A 25 -19.50 8.19 13.54
C GLU A 25 -18.08 8.41 12.98
N LEU A 26 -17.91 9.34 12.04
CA LEU A 26 -16.61 9.70 11.49
C LEU A 26 -15.93 10.76 12.35
N GLU A 27 -14.90 10.35 13.09
CA GLU A 27 -14.10 11.31 13.85
C GLU A 27 -13.19 12.13 12.92
N ASN A 28 -13.19 13.45 13.10
CA ASN A 28 -12.27 14.36 12.39
C ASN A 28 -10.83 14.23 12.90
N ASN A 29 -10.23 13.08 12.63
CA ASN A 29 -8.88 12.72 13.02
C ASN A 29 -8.24 11.91 11.89
N VAL A 30 -7.15 12.41 11.33
CA VAL A 30 -6.47 11.79 10.18
C VAL A 30 -6.12 10.32 10.43
N LYS A 31 -5.71 9.97 11.65
CA LYS A 31 -5.37 8.59 11.99
C LYS A 31 -6.61 7.69 11.97
N LYS A 32 -7.71 8.13 12.58
CA LYS A 32 -8.96 7.35 12.58
C LYS A 32 -9.59 7.26 11.20
N LEU A 33 -9.57 8.33 10.42
CA LEU A 33 -10.02 8.31 9.03
C LEU A 33 -9.16 7.38 8.17
N SER A 34 -7.85 7.36 8.39
CA SER A 34 -6.95 6.40 7.73
C SER A 34 -7.27 4.97 8.12
N GLU A 35 -7.59 4.69 9.39
CA GLU A 35 -8.02 3.37 9.84
C GLU A 35 -9.38 2.97 9.25
N PHE A 36 -10.36 3.88 9.26
CA PHE A 36 -11.71 3.65 8.72
C PHE A 36 -11.72 3.37 7.21
N THR A 37 -10.82 4.03 6.45
CA THR A 37 -10.76 3.89 4.99
C THR A 37 -9.94 2.69 4.52
N LYS A 38 -9.28 1.96 5.42
CA LYS A 38 -8.56 0.71 5.08
C LYS A 38 -9.57 -0.37 4.67
N ARG A 39 -9.59 -0.70 3.38
CA ARG A 39 -10.34 -1.85 2.85
C ARG A 39 -9.58 -3.16 2.97
N ASN A 40 -8.24 -3.11 2.88
CA ASN A 40 -7.31 -4.24 3.05
C ASN A 40 -6.06 -3.71 3.79
N GLU A 41 -5.33 -4.59 4.48
CA GLU A 41 -4.00 -4.25 5.01
C GLU A 41 -2.99 -4.15 3.87
N LEU A 42 -3.04 -3.05 3.12
CA LEU A 42 -2.06 -2.75 2.09
C LEU A 42 -0.74 -2.32 2.74
N VAL A 43 0.34 -2.93 2.28
CA VAL A 43 1.70 -2.63 2.74
C VAL A 43 2.31 -1.50 1.91
N ASP A 44 1.90 -1.39 0.64
CA ASP A 44 2.26 -0.30 -0.25
C ASP A 44 1.06 0.55 -0.68
N PHE A 45 1.27 1.84 -0.94
CA PHE A 45 0.18 2.76 -1.32
C PHE A 45 -0.47 2.45 -2.67
N ALA A 46 0.23 1.74 -3.55
CA ALA A 46 -0.30 1.38 -4.86
C ALA A 46 -1.09 0.06 -4.85
N GLY A 47 -1.14 -0.64 -3.70
CA GLY A 47 -1.96 -1.84 -3.52
C GLY A 47 -1.43 -3.08 -4.25
N PHE A 48 -0.12 -3.15 -4.48
CA PHE A 48 0.54 -4.32 -5.07
C PHE A 48 0.95 -5.36 -4.02
N ILE A 49 1.04 -4.96 -2.76
CA ILE A 49 1.45 -5.79 -1.63
C ILE A 49 0.43 -5.59 -0.52
N ALA A 50 -0.11 -6.69 -0.01
CA ALA A 50 -1.04 -6.70 1.09
C ALA A 50 -0.54 -7.65 2.18
N ARG A 51 -1.18 -7.63 3.35
CA ARG A 51 -1.07 -8.70 4.34
C ARG A 51 -2.22 -9.66 4.20
N ASP A 52 -1.94 -10.95 4.34
CA ASP A 52 -2.97 -11.97 4.48
C ASP A 52 -3.53 -12.02 5.92
N GLU A 53 -4.45 -12.94 6.19
CA GLU A 53 -5.08 -13.11 7.51
C GLU A 53 -4.08 -13.53 8.60
N SER A 54 -2.93 -14.08 8.22
CA SER A 54 -1.84 -14.42 9.14
C SER A 54 -0.86 -13.26 9.37
N GLY A 55 -1.09 -12.11 8.71
CA GLY A 55 -0.25 -10.93 8.78
C GLY A 55 0.98 -10.97 7.88
N GLU A 56 1.12 -11.98 7.01
CA GLU A 56 2.27 -12.13 6.12
C GLU A 56 2.09 -11.34 4.82
N GLU A 57 3.19 -10.76 4.31
CA GLU A 57 3.12 -10.00 3.07
C GLU A 57 2.89 -10.89 1.86
N ILE A 58 1.82 -10.61 1.12
CA ILE A 58 1.41 -11.30 -0.11
C ILE A 58 1.38 -10.34 -1.30
N PHE A 59 1.60 -10.86 -2.49
CA PHE A 59 1.31 -10.10 -3.71
C PHE A 59 -0.20 -9.94 -3.89
N ALA A 60 -0.66 -8.72 -4.14
CA ALA A 60 -2.07 -8.43 -4.41
C ALA A 60 -2.41 -8.40 -5.91
N PHE A 61 -1.42 -8.66 -6.79
CA PHE A 61 -1.54 -8.55 -8.24
C PHE A 61 -0.83 -9.69 -9.00
N GLY A 62 -1.09 -9.75 -10.31
CA GLY A 62 -0.34 -10.58 -11.25
C GLY A 62 -0.51 -12.09 -11.05
N LYS A 63 0.36 -12.86 -11.70
CA LYS A 63 0.34 -14.35 -11.66
C LYS A 63 0.56 -14.93 -10.26
N HIS A 64 1.15 -14.15 -9.35
CA HIS A 64 1.48 -14.54 -7.99
C HIS A 64 0.52 -13.95 -6.96
N LYS A 65 -0.64 -13.41 -7.38
CA LYS A 65 -1.66 -12.87 -6.48
C LYS A 65 -2.04 -13.90 -5.40
N GLY A 66 -2.04 -13.46 -4.15
CA GLY A 66 -2.33 -14.28 -2.97
C GLY A 66 -1.15 -15.10 -2.45
N LYS A 67 -0.03 -15.16 -3.18
CA LYS A 67 1.18 -15.84 -2.71
C LYS A 67 2.02 -14.93 -1.84
N LYS A 68 2.69 -15.52 -0.85
CA LYS A 68 3.65 -14.82 0.00
C LYS A 68 4.77 -14.24 -0.84
N VAL A 69 5.06 -12.97 -0.58
CA VAL A 69 6.14 -12.24 -1.26
C VAL A 69 7.43 -13.02 -1.10
N HIS A 70 7.74 -13.43 0.14
CA HIS A 70 8.97 -14.17 0.43
C HIS A 70 9.13 -15.42 -0.44
N ASP A 71 8.12 -16.28 -0.48
CA ASP A 71 8.23 -17.59 -1.13
C ASP A 71 8.48 -17.41 -2.63
N VAL A 72 7.80 -16.46 -3.25
CA VAL A 72 8.02 -16.10 -4.65
C VAL A 72 9.42 -15.53 -4.88
N LEU A 73 9.96 -14.71 -3.96
CA LEU A 73 11.31 -14.16 -4.11
C LEU A 73 12.42 -15.20 -3.89
N GLU A 74 12.15 -16.28 -3.15
CA GLU A 74 13.08 -17.41 -2.94
C GLU A 74 12.99 -18.42 -4.10
N GLU A 75 11.77 -18.79 -4.52
CA GLU A 75 11.52 -19.74 -5.62
C GLU A 75 11.86 -19.17 -7.00
N GLU A 76 11.57 -17.88 -7.23
CA GLU A 76 11.81 -17.19 -8.49
C GLU A 76 12.68 -15.92 -8.29
N PRO A 77 13.99 -16.03 -8.02
CA PRO A 77 14.86 -14.86 -7.79
C PRO A 77 14.85 -13.83 -8.92
N GLY A 78 14.64 -14.28 -10.17
CA GLY A 78 14.50 -13.42 -11.34
C GLY A 78 13.25 -12.52 -11.30
N TYR A 79 12.20 -12.93 -10.59
CA TYR A 79 10.98 -12.14 -10.45
C TYR A 79 11.24 -10.82 -9.70
N PHE A 80 12.11 -10.85 -8.68
CA PHE A 80 12.54 -9.63 -7.99
C PHE A 80 13.20 -8.64 -8.95
N GLY A 81 14.12 -9.12 -9.78
CA GLY A 81 14.82 -8.30 -10.77
C GLY A 81 13.86 -7.72 -11.82
N TRP A 82 12.86 -8.50 -12.25
CA TRP A 82 11.82 -8.02 -13.14
C TRP A 82 11.01 -6.87 -12.50
N ILE A 83 10.54 -7.02 -11.25
CA ILE A 83 9.80 -5.95 -10.56
C ILE A 83 10.64 -4.68 -10.45
N LEU A 84 11.91 -4.79 -10.08
CA LEU A 84 12.78 -3.62 -9.92
C LEU A 84 12.96 -2.84 -11.24
N ASN A 85 12.94 -3.53 -12.38
CA ASN A 85 13.07 -2.93 -13.70
C ASN A 85 11.73 -2.53 -14.34
N ALA A 86 10.62 -3.15 -13.92
CA ALA A 86 9.28 -2.82 -14.40
C ALA A 86 8.78 -1.48 -13.84
N ASP A 87 7.71 -0.95 -14.42
CA ASP A 87 7.13 0.34 -14.05
C ASP A 87 6.24 0.25 -12.80
N PHE A 88 6.87 -0.05 -11.67
CA PHE A 88 6.23 0.04 -10.35
C PHE A 88 6.61 1.34 -9.63
N PRO A 89 5.71 1.90 -8.82
CA PRO A 89 6.02 3.04 -7.97
C PRO A 89 7.26 2.78 -7.10
N LEU A 90 8.10 3.79 -6.93
CA LEU A 90 9.36 3.68 -6.17
C LEU A 90 9.11 3.17 -4.75
N TYR A 91 8.00 3.57 -4.13
CA TYR A 91 7.62 3.12 -2.80
C TYR A 91 7.37 1.60 -2.75
N THR A 92 6.62 1.04 -3.70
CA THR A 92 6.39 -0.41 -3.83
C THR A 92 7.71 -1.17 -3.97
N LYS A 93 8.64 -0.67 -4.80
CA LYS A 93 9.98 -1.27 -4.96
C LYS A 93 10.79 -1.23 -3.66
N LYS A 94 10.72 -0.13 -2.91
CA LYS A 94 11.35 0.01 -1.59
C LYS A 94 10.77 -1.00 -0.59
N VAL A 95 9.45 -1.14 -0.51
CA VAL A 95 8.78 -2.11 0.37
C VAL A 95 9.25 -3.53 0.08
N LEU A 96 9.26 -3.96 -1.19
CA LEU A 96 9.75 -5.30 -1.56
C LEU A 96 11.21 -5.54 -1.20
N THR A 97 12.05 -4.51 -1.37
CA THR A 97 13.46 -4.57 -0.99
C THR A 97 13.61 -4.73 0.52
N GLN A 98 12.84 -3.99 1.32
CA GLN A 98 12.83 -4.11 2.78
C GLN A 98 12.40 -5.49 3.26
N ILE A 99 11.35 -6.06 2.66
CA ILE A 99 10.88 -7.43 2.97
C ILE A 99 12.01 -8.43 2.71
N LYS A 100 12.68 -8.33 1.55
CA LYS A 100 13.79 -9.21 1.18
C LYS A 100 14.97 -9.10 2.17
N LEU A 101 15.36 -7.88 2.55
CA LEU A 101 16.47 -7.63 3.48
C LEU A 101 16.16 -8.10 4.91
N SER A 102 14.93 -7.87 5.39
CA SER A 102 14.54 -8.27 6.75
C SER A 102 14.64 -9.77 6.96
N LYS A 103 14.27 -10.57 5.94
CA LYS A 103 14.41 -12.03 6.00
C LYS A 103 15.87 -12.50 5.98
N LEU A 104 16.74 -11.83 5.21
CA LEU A 104 18.17 -12.14 5.20
C LEU A 104 18.80 -11.96 6.58
N ASN A 105 18.46 -10.88 7.28
CA ASN A 105 18.95 -10.64 8.64
C ASN A 105 18.42 -11.68 9.64
N ASN A 106 17.15 -12.10 9.53
CA ASN A 106 16.57 -13.13 10.38
C ASN A 106 17.10 -14.56 10.12
N LYS A 107 17.72 -14.82 8.95
CA LYS A 107 18.31 -16.12 8.59
C LYS A 107 19.78 -16.23 9.03
N LEU A 108 20.42 -15.10 9.36
CA LEU A 108 21.84 -14.99 9.74
C LEU A 108 22.06 -14.80 11.25
N GLY A 109 21.00 -14.54 12.02
CA GLY A 109 21.03 -14.51 13.49
C GLY A 109 20.53 -15.82 14.08
#